data_AF-A0A7G1KC43-F1
#
_entry.id   AF-A0A7G1KC43-F1
#
_cell.length_a   1.000
_cell.length_b   1.000
_cell.length_c   1.000
_cell.angle_alpha   90.00
_cell.angle_beta   90.00
_cell.angle_gamma   90.00
#
_symmetry.space_group_name_H-M   'P 1'
#
loop_
_entity.id
_entity.type
_entity.pdbx_description
1 polymer ?
#
loop_
_entity_poly.entity_id
_entity_poly.type
_entity_poly.pdbx_seq_one_letter_code
_entity_poly.pdbx_strand_id
1 'polypeptide(L)'
;MESFAVIIEATGNLLRADTEALVNTVNTVGVMGKGIALQFRRAYPEMFQAYKEACEHGEVRIGRMHVWRTGMLDGPRYIINFPTKRHWRASSKLPDIEAGLVDLVNVITELRIKSIAVPPLGCGNGGLDWAEVEPVIVSALRPLPNLDVRLYLPGNTPAAAEMLNATPRPEMTVGRAALIELLSRYLRNSLEATPLEIQKLMYFLQVVGEPLRLEFSKGRYGPYADGLRRVLSLVEGHFLTGYGDGSSRVLEATSIRPLPAAGVEASRVLDCHPATRQRIAVVDNLTDGFESMYGMELLSTVHWLAVHDRCAALDWRRNAELVREWTPRKAEIFTDDHVHEAWLRLRAYDLIEGNALNRPSRRMSERMPSGGKVVTVRVSRAELGARLIQAIRESAFPISDVAVITATRGESDYIQQLLDAEEIPTRSLEEFDGTWLDAVKVGTVRRAKGLEFAAVFHPTPAHGPVDQLSSEERSAAELIQRQALVAMTRARDYLWIAVVEE
;
A
#
# COMPACT_ATOMS: atom_id res chain seq x y z
N MET A 1 -31.62 21.55 41.88
CA MET A 1 -30.76 20.64 41.08
C MET A 1 -29.91 21.52 40.20
N GLU A 2 -28.61 21.57 40.45
CA GLU A 2 -27.67 22.19 39.50
C GLU A 2 -27.75 21.41 38.19
N SER A 3 -28.12 22.08 37.09
CA SER A 3 -28.12 21.50 35.75
C SER A 3 -26.67 21.57 35.25
N PHE A 4 -26.08 20.42 34.95
CA PHE A 4 -24.73 20.30 34.40
C PHE A 4 -24.81 19.93 32.92
N ALA A 5 -23.69 20.04 32.20
CA ALA A 5 -23.61 19.50 30.85
C ALA A 5 -23.74 17.97 30.88
N VAL A 6 -24.41 17.42 29.87
CA VAL A 6 -24.42 15.99 29.61
C VAL A 6 -23.24 15.70 28.68
N ILE A 7 -22.24 14.96 29.16
CA ILE A 7 -21.06 14.59 28.37
C ILE A 7 -21.16 13.10 28.03
N ILE A 8 -21.21 12.79 26.74
CA ILE A 8 -21.34 11.43 26.22
C ILE A 8 -20.11 11.13 25.37
N GLU A 9 -19.42 10.04 25.69
CA GLU A 9 -18.35 9.52 24.84
C GLU A 9 -18.93 9.08 23.49
N ALA A 10 -18.29 9.51 22.41
CA ALA A 10 -18.69 9.23 21.05
C ALA A 10 -17.55 8.59 20.26
N THR A 11 -17.92 7.78 19.27
CA THR A 11 -17.00 7.14 18.33
C THR A 11 -17.44 7.43 16.89
N GLY A 12 -16.56 7.16 15.92
CA GLY A 12 -16.83 7.39 14.50
C GLY A 12 -16.46 8.80 14.02
N ASN A 13 -17.11 9.25 12.95
CA ASN A 13 -16.78 10.50 12.27
C ASN A 13 -17.38 11.73 12.97
N LEU A 14 -16.55 12.56 13.60
CA LEU A 14 -16.97 13.81 14.25
C LEU A 14 -17.73 14.74 13.30
N LEU A 15 -17.39 14.78 12.02
CA LEU A 15 -18.04 15.67 11.06
C LEU A 15 -19.50 15.26 10.75
N ARG A 16 -19.92 14.07 11.18
CA ARG A 16 -21.31 13.60 11.08
C ARG A 16 -22.08 13.73 12.40
N ALA A 17 -21.49 14.34 13.43
CA ALA A 17 -22.18 14.55 14.69
C ALA A 17 -23.42 15.42 14.49
N ASP A 18 -24.55 14.98 15.05
CA ASP A 18 -25.79 15.74 15.09
C ASP A 18 -25.75 16.76 16.24
N THR A 19 -24.93 17.81 16.05
CA THR A 19 -24.71 18.85 17.05
C THR A 19 -24.69 20.24 16.42
N GLU A 20 -25.09 21.28 17.18
CA GLU A 20 -25.11 22.66 16.70
C GLU A 20 -23.71 23.22 16.38
N ALA A 21 -22.67 22.70 17.05
CA ALA A 21 -21.30 23.12 16.82
C ALA A 21 -20.33 21.93 16.70
N LEU A 22 -19.31 22.08 15.84
CA LEU A 22 -18.21 21.14 15.71
C LEU A 22 -16.89 21.81 16.05
N VAL A 23 -16.07 21.18 16.88
CA VAL A 23 -14.73 21.68 17.21
C VAL A 23 -13.69 21.10 16.25
N ASN A 24 -12.90 21.98 15.65
CA ASN A 24 -11.76 21.64 14.79
C ASN A 24 -10.45 21.99 15.49
N THR A 25 -9.47 21.09 15.55
CA THR A 25 -8.16 21.41 16.13
C THR A 25 -7.23 21.99 15.07
N VAL A 26 -6.76 23.22 15.28
CA VAL A 26 -5.98 23.98 14.30
C VAL A 26 -4.64 24.46 14.86
N ASN A 27 -3.80 25.01 13.98
CA ASN A 27 -2.65 25.82 14.36
C ASN A 27 -2.96 27.31 14.19
N THR A 28 -1.97 28.20 14.39
CA THR A 28 -2.15 29.65 14.21
C THR A 28 -1.47 30.17 12.95
N VAL A 29 -1.05 29.29 12.02
CA VAL A 29 -0.29 29.65 10.81
C VAL A 29 -1.01 29.30 9.51
N GLY A 30 -2.34 29.08 9.57
CA GLY A 30 -3.16 28.95 8.36
C GLY A 30 -3.06 27.60 7.62
N VAL A 31 -2.54 26.54 8.25
CA VAL A 31 -2.33 25.24 7.57
C VAL A 31 -3.27 24.15 8.11
N MET A 32 -4.08 23.52 7.24
CA MET A 32 -4.88 22.34 7.58
C MET A 32 -4.49 21.12 6.72
N GLY A 33 -3.33 20.51 7.03
CA GLY A 33 -2.67 19.56 6.13
C GLY A 33 -2.71 18.08 6.50
N LYS A 34 -3.25 17.71 7.68
CA LYS A 34 -3.36 16.32 8.16
C LYS A 34 -4.39 16.18 9.27
N GLY A 35 -4.83 14.96 9.56
CA GLY A 35 -5.74 14.65 10.66
C GLY A 35 -7.10 15.32 10.49
N ILE A 36 -7.77 15.55 11.63
CA ILE A 36 -9.11 16.15 11.65
C ILE A 36 -9.18 17.51 10.96
N ALA A 37 -8.14 18.35 11.07
CA ALA A 37 -8.07 19.64 10.39
C ALA A 37 -8.19 19.52 8.87
N LEU A 38 -7.55 18.51 8.27
CA LEU A 38 -7.68 18.26 6.84
C LEU A 38 -9.09 17.80 6.47
N GLN A 39 -9.75 17.00 7.33
CA GLN A 39 -11.13 16.58 7.12
C GLN A 39 -12.08 17.79 7.14
N PHE A 40 -11.92 18.71 8.10
CA PHE A 40 -12.66 19.98 8.14
C PHE A 40 -12.41 20.84 6.90
N ARG A 41 -11.16 20.97 6.44
CA ARG A 41 -10.85 21.69 5.20
C ARG A 41 -11.57 21.10 3.98
N ARG A 42 -11.67 19.77 3.91
CA ARG A 42 -12.36 19.09 2.80
C ARG A 42 -13.88 19.24 2.87
N ALA A 43 -14.44 19.17 4.07
CA ALA A 43 -15.89 19.27 4.27
C ALA A 43 -16.41 20.72 4.20
N TYR A 44 -15.61 21.69 4.65
CA TYR A 44 -15.96 23.11 4.69
C TYR A 44 -14.84 23.97 4.05
N PRO A 45 -14.70 24.00 2.72
CA PRO A 45 -13.63 24.75 2.05
C PRO A 45 -13.68 26.27 2.30
N GLU A 46 -14.87 26.86 2.37
CA GLU A 46 -15.06 28.28 2.68
C GLU A 46 -14.63 28.63 4.11
N MET A 47 -14.90 27.76 5.07
CA MET A 47 -14.40 27.89 6.44
C MET A 47 -12.87 27.92 6.47
N PHE A 48 -12.22 27.05 5.70
CA PHE A 48 -10.76 27.03 5.63
C PHE A 48 -10.20 28.34 5.06
N GLN A 49 -10.86 28.92 4.06
CA GLN A 49 -10.45 30.21 3.49
C GLN A 49 -10.57 31.33 4.53
N ALA A 50 -11.70 31.43 5.24
CA ALA A 50 -11.88 32.39 6.32
C ALA A 50 -10.86 32.22 7.46
N TYR A 51 -10.60 30.98 7.88
CA TYR A 51 -9.57 30.67 8.88
C TYR A 51 -8.16 31.08 8.42
N LYS A 52 -7.83 30.87 7.15
CA LYS A 52 -6.52 31.21 6.60
C LYS A 52 -6.31 32.72 6.61
N GLU A 53 -7.30 33.49 6.17
CA GLU A 53 -7.29 34.96 6.21
C GLU A 53 -7.14 35.47 7.66
N ALA A 54 -7.91 34.90 8.59
CA ALA A 54 -7.79 35.24 10.01
C ALA A 54 -6.38 34.92 10.59
N CYS A 55 -5.72 33.84 10.13
CA CYS A 55 -4.33 33.57 10.50
C CYS A 55 -3.36 34.60 9.91
N GLU A 56 -3.55 35.01 8.66
CA GLU A 56 -2.73 36.02 7.98
C GLU A 56 -2.83 37.39 8.68
N HIS A 57 -3.99 37.74 9.23
CA HIS A 57 -4.20 38.93 10.06
C HIS A 57 -3.79 38.75 11.54
N GLY A 58 -3.32 37.56 11.93
CA GLY A 58 -2.91 37.29 13.31
C GLY A 58 -4.07 37.30 14.32
N GLU A 59 -5.29 37.04 13.87
CA GLU A 59 -6.50 37.00 14.70
C GLU A 59 -6.63 35.66 15.43
N VAL A 60 -6.17 34.57 14.79
CA VAL A 60 -6.12 33.22 15.38
C VAL A 60 -4.90 33.09 16.28
N ARG A 61 -5.13 32.91 17.59
CA ARG A 61 -4.08 32.81 18.62
C ARG A 61 -4.41 31.70 19.62
N ILE A 62 -3.39 31.18 20.30
CA ILE A 62 -3.62 30.28 21.44
C ILE A 62 -4.54 30.97 22.46
N GLY A 63 -5.51 30.21 22.98
CA GLY A 63 -6.49 30.74 23.92
C GLY A 63 -7.59 31.58 23.29
N ARG A 64 -7.68 31.64 21.95
CA ARG A 64 -8.75 32.36 21.24
C ARG A 64 -9.32 31.51 20.11
N MET A 65 -10.59 31.15 20.22
CA MET A 65 -11.34 30.39 19.22
C MET A 65 -11.58 31.24 17.98
N HIS A 66 -11.49 30.62 16.81
CA HIS A 66 -11.98 31.21 15.56
C HIS A 66 -13.28 30.53 15.17
N VAL A 67 -14.40 31.26 15.30
CA VAL A 67 -15.75 30.75 15.05
C VAL A 67 -16.19 31.12 13.64
N TRP A 68 -16.60 30.13 12.87
CA TRP A 68 -17.19 30.31 11.55
C TRP A 68 -18.63 29.80 11.53
N ARG A 69 -19.54 30.59 10.95
CA ARG A 69 -20.96 30.22 10.80
C ARG A 69 -21.16 29.48 9.48
N THR A 70 -21.80 28.32 9.52
CA THR A 70 -21.98 27.48 8.32
C THR A 70 -23.03 28.01 7.36
N GLY A 71 -24.02 28.75 7.87
CA GLY A 71 -25.17 29.22 7.09
C GLY A 71 -26.13 28.10 6.65
N MET A 72 -25.93 26.87 7.12
CA MET A 72 -26.77 25.72 6.76
C MET A 72 -28.13 25.79 7.49
N LEU A 73 -29.19 25.38 6.80
CA LEU A 73 -30.54 25.27 7.39
C LEU A 73 -30.68 24.07 8.32
N ASP A 74 -29.90 23.02 8.05
CA ASP A 74 -29.85 21.77 8.81
C ASP A 74 -28.39 21.36 9.02
N GLY A 75 -28.10 20.66 10.12
CA GLY A 75 -26.74 20.32 10.56
C GLY A 75 -26.05 21.40 11.43
N PRO A 76 -24.71 21.33 11.58
CA PRO A 76 -24.00 22.21 12.50
C PRO A 76 -24.06 23.66 12.04
N ARG A 77 -24.41 24.56 12.96
CA ARG A 77 -24.48 26.01 12.73
C ARG A 77 -23.11 26.68 12.85
N TYR A 78 -22.22 26.09 13.63
CA TYR A 78 -20.91 26.65 13.94
C TYR A 78 -19.78 25.64 13.75
N ILE A 79 -18.69 26.10 13.14
CA ILE A 79 -17.38 25.42 13.18
C ILE A 79 -16.47 26.25 14.07
N ILE A 80 -16.01 25.66 15.17
CA ILE A 80 -15.16 26.32 16.16
C ILE A 80 -13.73 25.81 15.98
N ASN A 81 -12.88 26.64 15.40
CA ASN A 81 -11.47 26.32 15.22
C ASN A 81 -10.72 26.63 16.52
N PHE A 82 -10.29 25.56 17.18
CA PHE A 82 -9.58 25.54 18.45
C PHE A 82 -8.06 25.50 18.21
N PRO A 83 -7.31 26.59 18.47
CA PRO A 83 -5.86 26.59 18.26
C PRO A 83 -5.15 25.77 19.33
N THR A 84 -4.69 24.58 18.95
CA THR A 84 -3.96 23.65 19.84
C THR A 84 -2.44 23.77 19.69
N LYS A 85 -1.97 24.54 18.70
CA LYS A 85 -0.56 24.70 18.34
C LYS A 85 -0.32 26.08 17.73
N ARG A 86 0.89 26.62 17.91
CA ARG A 86 1.33 27.82 17.19
C ARG A 86 1.70 27.43 15.74
N HIS A 87 2.73 26.63 15.59
CA HIS A 87 3.16 26.10 14.29
C HIS A 87 2.80 24.61 14.14
N TRP A 88 2.43 24.16 12.95
CA TRP A 88 2.00 22.77 12.71
C TRP A 88 3.09 21.72 12.97
N ARG A 89 4.38 22.12 12.93
CA ARG A 89 5.54 21.28 13.27
C ARG A 89 5.77 21.13 14.78
N ALA A 90 5.21 22.01 15.61
CA ALA A 90 5.38 21.95 17.07
C ALA A 90 4.43 20.92 17.71
N SER A 91 4.77 20.44 18.89
CA SER A 91 3.85 19.66 19.73
C SER A 91 2.80 20.57 20.38
N SER A 92 1.65 20.00 20.72
CA SER A 92 0.65 20.69 21.55
C SER A 92 1.13 20.73 23.01
N LYS A 93 0.61 21.66 23.79
CA LYS A 93 0.93 21.82 25.21
C LYS A 93 -0.35 21.88 26.02
N LEU A 94 -0.40 21.20 27.17
CA LEU A 94 -1.60 21.19 28.02
C LEU A 94 -2.06 22.61 28.43
N PRO A 95 -1.17 23.56 28.80
CA PRO A 95 -1.59 24.93 29.08
C PRO A 95 -2.21 25.67 27.89
N ASP A 96 -1.81 25.34 26.65
CA ASP A 96 -2.42 25.92 25.46
C ASP A 96 -3.87 25.37 25.27
N ILE A 97 -4.15 24.14 25.73
CA ILE A 97 -5.50 23.54 25.73
C ILE A 97 -6.37 24.15 26.83
N GLU A 98 -5.87 24.28 28.05
CA GLU A 98 -6.58 24.92 29.17
C GLU A 98 -7.01 26.35 28.80
N ALA A 99 -6.09 27.15 28.26
CA ALA A 99 -6.38 28.51 27.81
C ALA A 99 -7.46 28.53 26.70
N GLY A 100 -7.41 27.58 25.77
CA GLY A 100 -8.42 27.47 24.71
C GLY A 100 -9.80 27.05 25.22
N LEU A 101 -9.86 26.20 26.25
CA LEU A 101 -11.13 25.77 26.84
C LEU A 101 -11.85 26.90 27.59
N VAL A 102 -11.10 27.79 28.23
CA VAL A 102 -11.68 29.02 28.82
C VAL A 102 -12.42 29.84 27.77
N ASP A 103 -11.82 30.04 26.60
CA ASP A 103 -12.46 30.80 25.53
C ASP A 103 -13.57 30.02 24.83
N LEU A 104 -13.44 28.69 24.69
CA LEU A 104 -14.51 27.83 24.18
C LEU A 104 -15.78 27.94 25.04
N VAL A 105 -15.63 27.96 26.37
CA VAL A 105 -16.74 28.17 27.31
C VAL A 105 -17.43 29.52 27.08
N ASN A 106 -16.66 30.59 26.87
CA ASN A 106 -17.20 31.91 26.57
C ASN A 106 -18.00 31.89 25.26
N VAL A 107 -17.44 31.29 24.20
CA VAL A 107 -18.08 31.16 22.88
C VAL A 107 -19.40 30.38 22.98
N ILE A 108 -19.41 29.24 23.70
CA ILE A 108 -20.61 28.43 23.90
C ILE A 108 -21.72 29.25 24.59
N THR A 109 -21.34 30.02 25.61
CA THR A 109 -22.26 30.84 26.39
C THR A 109 -22.81 32.01 25.57
N GLU A 110 -21.95 32.75 24.88
CA GLU A 110 -22.31 33.93 24.07
C GLU A 110 -23.23 33.54 22.92
N LEU A 111 -22.89 32.47 22.20
CA LEU A 111 -23.68 31.98 21.06
C LEU A 111 -24.85 31.09 21.46
N ARG A 112 -25.00 30.80 22.77
CA ARG A 112 -26.05 29.96 23.36
C ARG A 112 -26.14 28.57 22.74
N ILE A 113 -24.98 27.98 22.43
CA ILE A 113 -24.87 26.65 21.82
C ILE A 113 -25.44 25.59 22.78
N LYS A 114 -26.28 24.69 22.25
CA LYS A 114 -26.96 23.63 23.01
C LYS A 114 -26.35 22.25 22.82
N SER A 115 -25.66 22.02 21.72
CA SER A 115 -24.93 20.77 21.51
C SER A 115 -23.62 20.99 20.76
N ILE A 116 -22.57 20.28 21.17
CA ILE A 116 -21.22 20.43 20.62
C ILE A 116 -20.49 19.10 20.51
N ALA A 117 -19.82 18.86 19.39
CA ALA A 117 -18.90 17.74 19.22
C ALA A 117 -17.44 18.19 19.41
N VAL A 118 -16.72 17.50 20.29
CA VAL A 118 -15.35 17.86 20.71
C VAL A 118 -14.39 16.70 20.40
N PRO A 119 -13.33 16.91 19.60
CA PRO A 119 -12.29 15.91 19.36
C PRO A 119 -11.30 15.83 20.52
N PRO A 120 -10.40 14.82 20.53
CA PRO A 120 -9.35 14.73 21.54
C PRO A 120 -8.30 15.84 21.32
N LEU A 121 -8.43 16.94 22.07
CA LEU A 121 -7.73 18.21 21.83
C LEU A 121 -6.21 18.07 22.02
N GLY A 122 -5.44 18.30 20.96
CA GLY A 122 -3.98 18.23 21.03
C GLY A 122 -3.41 16.82 21.18
N CYS A 123 -4.24 15.78 21.14
CA CYS A 123 -3.81 14.38 21.09
C CYS A 123 -3.38 13.97 19.67
N GLY A 124 -2.84 12.76 19.53
CA GLY A 124 -2.42 12.19 18.24
C GLY A 124 -1.30 13.01 17.59
N ASN A 125 -1.63 13.83 16.60
CA ASN A 125 -0.67 14.73 15.94
C ASN A 125 -0.05 15.76 16.88
N GLY A 126 -0.72 16.12 17.98
CA GLY A 126 -0.21 17.02 19.00
C GLY A 126 0.65 16.36 20.07
N GLY A 127 0.53 15.05 20.23
CA GLY A 127 1.36 14.25 21.14
C GLY A 127 0.99 14.34 22.62
N LEU A 128 -0.11 15.03 22.99
CA LEU A 128 -0.60 15.00 24.37
C LEU A 128 -1.23 13.65 24.71
N ASP A 129 -1.06 13.22 25.95
CA ASP A 129 -1.71 12.03 26.49
C ASP A 129 -3.20 12.30 26.72
N TRP A 130 -4.05 11.38 26.26
CA TRP A 130 -5.49 11.48 26.44
C TRP A 130 -5.87 11.45 27.93
N ALA A 131 -5.16 10.68 28.75
CA ALA A 131 -5.41 10.60 30.19
C ALA A 131 -5.20 11.95 30.91
N GLU A 132 -4.41 12.86 30.32
CA GLU A 132 -4.21 14.21 30.85
C GLU A 132 -5.21 15.22 30.26
N VAL A 133 -5.61 15.05 29.00
CA VAL A 133 -6.47 16.00 28.28
C VAL A 133 -7.95 15.83 28.63
N GLU A 134 -8.42 14.60 28.75
CA GLU A 134 -9.83 14.30 29.02
C GLU A 134 -10.36 14.97 30.30
N PRO A 135 -9.66 14.88 31.46
CA PRO A 135 -10.14 15.51 32.70
C PRO A 135 -10.25 17.03 32.56
N VAL A 136 -9.36 17.65 31.78
CA VAL A 136 -9.33 19.10 31.55
C VAL A 136 -10.54 19.52 30.70
N ILE A 137 -10.89 18.77 29.65
CA ILE A 137 -12.10 19.03 28.86
C ILE A 137 -13.36 18.89 29.71
N VAL A 138 -13.47 17.79 30.46
CA VAL A 138 -14.63 17.50 31.31
C VAL A 138 -14.78 18.58 32.39
N SER A 139 -13.69 18.97 33.06
CA SER A 139 -13.71 20.01 34.08
C SER A 139 -14.19 21.36 33.54
N ALA A 140 -13.78 21.73 32.32
CA ALA A 140 -14.17 22.99 31.71
C ALA A 140 -15.63 23.02 31.24
N LEU A 141 -16.14 21.94 30.64
CA LEU A 141 -17.46 21.92 30.00
C LEU A 141 -18.59 21.48 30.94
N ARG A 142 -18.32 20.61 31.92
CA ARG A 142 -19.33 20.09 32.85
C ARG A 142 -20.15 21.18 33.57
N PRO A 143 -19.58 22.32 33.99
CA PRO A 143 -20.34 23.39 34.66
C PRO A 143 -21.40 24.08 33.78
N LEU A 144 -21.42 23.84 32.46
CA LEU A 144 -22.35 24.52 31.56
C LEU A 144 -23.73 23.86 31.54
N PRO A 145 -24.79 24.51 32.06
CA PRO A 145 -26.11 23.91 32.14
C PRO A 145 -26.74 23.72 30.75
N ASN A 146 -27.42 22.59 30.55
CA ASN A 146 -28.19 22.29 29.33
C ASN A 146 -27.34 22.27 28.04
N LEU A 147 -26.09 21.82 28.13
CA LEU A 147 -25.21 21.55 27.01
C LEU A 147 -25.08 20.03 26.80
N ASP A 148 -25.35 19.53 25.59
CA ASP A 148 -25.02 18.16 25.16
C ASP A 148 -23.62 18.16 24.51
N VAL A 149 -22.66 17.48 25.13
CA VAL A 149 -21.29 17.35 24.63
C VAL A 149 -21.07 15.93 24.12
N ARG A 150 -20.74 15.81 22.84
CA ARG A 150 -20.26 14.57 22.22
C ARG A 150 -18.74 14.57 22.20
N LEU A 151 -18.12 13.86 23.15
CA LEU A 151 -16.67 13.81 23.31
C LEU A 151 -16.09 12.62 22.55
N TYR A 152 -15.33 12.89 21.49
CA TYR A 152 -14.76 11.85 20.64
C TYR A 152 -13.44 11.34 21.20
N LEU A 153 -13.30 10.01 21.23
CA LEU A 153 -12.10 9.35 21.74
C LEU A 153 -10.95 9.33 20.71
N PRO A 154 -9.67 9.33 21.15
CA PRO A 154 -8.53 9.09 20.29
C PRO A 154 -8.61 7.76 19.52
N GLY A 155 -7.91 7.69 18.39
CA GLY A 155 -7.80 6.45 17.60
C GLY A 155 -8.92 6.22 16.59
N ASN A 156 -10.05 6.92 16.70
CA ASN A 156 -11.20 6.77 15.80
C ASN A 156 -11.11 7.68 14.56
N THR A 157 -10.13 7.43 13.68
CA THR A 157 -10.12 8.11 12.37
C THR A 157 -11.15 7.42 11.47
N PRO A 158 -12.11 8.15 10.87
CA PRO A 158 -13.11 7.53 10.01
C PRO A 158 -12.46 6.86 8.79
N ALA A 159 -13.10 5.80 8.30
CA ALA A 159 -12.66 5.14 7.08
C ALA A 159 -12.65 6.15 5.91
N ALA A 160 -11.70 5.99 4.99
CA ALA A 160 -11.52 6.91 3.87
C ALA A 160 -12.82 7.16 3.06
N ALA A 161 -13.62 6.11 2.86
CA ALA A 161 -14.90 6.18 2.15
C ALA A 161 -16.00 6.97 2.89
N GLU A 162 -15.88 7.16 4.21
CA GLU A 162 -16.85 7.91 5.02
C GLU A 162 -16.48 9.38 5.19
N MET A 163 -15.27 9.77 4.78
CA MET A 163 -14.79 11.14 4.87
C MET A 163 -15.57 12.05 3.92
N LEU A 164 -16.11 13.14 4.47
CA LEU A 164 -16.81 14.14 3.67
C LEU A 164 -15.80 14.93 2.82
N ASN A 165 -16.12 15.11 1.54
CA ASN A 165 -15.31 15.89 0.63
C ASN A 165 -16.19 16.79 -0.24
N ALA A 166 -16.23 18.07 0.09
CA ALA A 166 -16.93 19.13 -0.65
C ALA A 166 -15.95 19.99 -1.48
N THR A 167 -14.71 19.54 -1.65
CA THR A 167 -13.74 20.27 -2.49
C THR A 167 -14.12 20.18 -3.98
N PRO A 168 -13.78 21.18 -4.80
CA PRO A 168 -13.96 21.10 -6.24
C PRO A 168 -13.27 19.86 -6.81
N ARG A 169 -13.97 19.11 -7.68
CA ARG A 169 -13.40 17.94 -8.35
C ARG A 169 -12.21 18.39 -9.21
N PRO A 170 -11.00 17.82 -9.02
CA PRO A 170 -9.86 18.15 -9.85
C PRO A 170 -10.02 17.62 -11.27
N GLU A 171 -9.39 18.26 -12.25
CA GLU A 171 -9.39 17.79 -13.65
C GLU A 171 -8.66 16.45 -13.83
N MET A 172 -9.03 15.64 -14.81
CA MET A 172 -8.29 14.44 -15.18
C MET A 172 -7.12 14.77 -16.11
N THR A 173 -5.97 15.15 -15.53
CA THR A 173 -4.74 15.37 -16.30
C THR A 173 -4.14 14.04 -16.78
N VAL A 174 -3.27 14.08 -17.79
CA VAL A 174 -2.56 12.89 -18.31
C VAL A 174 -1.83 12.12 -17.20
N GLY A 175 -1.14 12.83 -16.30
CA GLY A 175 -0.46 12.20 -15.16
C GLY A 175 -1.40 11.56 -14.13
N ARG A 176 -2.61 12.12 -13.93
CA ARG A 176 -3.65 11.53 -13.06
C ARG A 176 -4.28 10.31 -13.73
N ALA A 177 -4.53 10.37 -15.03
CA ALA A 177 -5.01 9.24 -15.81
C ALA A 177 -3.99 8.09 -15.80
N ALA A 178 -2.70 8.40 -15.94
CA ALA A 178 -1.64 7.41 -15.87
C ALA A 178 -1.50 6.77 -14.48
N LEU A 179 -1.62 7.57 -13.40
CA LEU A 179 -1.70 7.04 -12.03
C LEU A 179 -2.85 6.06 -11.86
N ILE A 180 -4.05 6.43 -12.31
CA ILE A 180 -5.26 5.60 -12.17
C ILE A 180 -5.10 4.30 -12.97
N GLU A 181 -4.72 4.39 -14.24
CA GLU A 181 -4.55 3.23 -15.11
C GLU A 181 -3.47 2.28 -14.54
N LEU A 182 -2.29 2.80 -14.19
CA LEU A 182 -1.20 1.99 -13.65
C LEU A 182 -1.57 1.31 -12.32
N LEU A 183 -2.26 2.03 -11.43
CA LEU A 183 -2.79 1.47 -10.19
C LEU A 183 -3.85 0.37 -10.47
N SER A 184 -4.75 0.60 -11.42
CA SER A 184 -5.72 -0.40 -11.86
C SER A 184 -5.04 -1.65 -12.41
N ARG A 185 -3.92 -1.52 -13.14
CA ARG A 185 -3.16 -2.68 -13.64
C ARG A 185 -2.50 -3.44 -12.50
N TYR A 186 -1.82 -2.72 -11.61
CA TYR A 186 -1.14 -3.29 -10.46
C TYR A 186 -2.09 -4.12 -9.59
N LEU A 187 -3.29 -3.60 -9.31
CA LEU A 187 -4.31 -4.29 -8.50
C LEU A 187 -4.96 -5.51 -9.19
N ARG A 188 -4.69 -5.78 -10.48
CA ARG A 188 -5.08 -7.06 -11.11
C ARG A 188 -4.14 -8.21 -10.71
N ASN A 189 -2.90 -7.86 -10.37
CA ASN A 189 -1.84 -8.82 -10.05
C ASN A 189 -1.47 -8.82 -8.56
N SER A 190 -1.90 -7.79 -7.80
CA SER A 190 -1.68 -7.66 -6.36
C SER A 190 -2.99 -7.49 -5.59
N LEU A 191 -3.04 -8.01 -4.36
CA LEU A 191 -4.21 -7.89 -3.48
C LEU A 191 -4.43 -6.45 -3.01
N GLU A 192 -3.34 -5.71 -2.80
CA GLU A 192 -3.34 -4.39 -2.17
C GLU A 192 -2.32 -3.44 -2.79
N ALA A 193 -2.63 -2.15 -2.75
CA ALA A 193 -1.70 -1.10 -3.15
C ALA A 193 -1.77 0.03 -2.12
N THR A 194 -0.72 0.20 -1.34
CA THR A 194 -0.64 1.26 -0.32
C THR A 194 0.05 2.51 -0.92
N PRO A 195 0.16 3.62 -0.18
CA PRO A 195 0.96 4.76 -0.61
C PRO A 195 2.40 4.40 -1.00
N LEU A 196 2.96 3.33 -0.42
CA LEU A 196 4.34 2.90 -0.72
C LEU A 196 4.45 2.37 -2.14
N GLU A 197 3.62 1.42 -2.55
CA GLU A 197 3.61 0.85 -3.90
C GLU A 197 3.35 1.93 -4.94
N ILE A 198 2.38 2.84 -4.66
CA ILE A 198 2.06 3.93 -5.57
C ILE A 198 3.26 4.88 -5.76
N GLN A 199 4.02 5.17 -4.69
CA GLN A 199 5.27 5.93 -4.83
C GLN A 199 6.25 5.25 -5.79
N LYS A 200 6.30 3.91 -5.81
CA LYS A 200 7.24 3.17 -6.64
C LYS A 200 6.76 3.05 -8.08
N LEU A 201 5.46 2.83 -8.27
CA LEU A 201 4.83 2.85 -9.59
C LEU A 201 5.05 4.18 -10.29
N MET A 202 4.78 5.29 -9.60
CA MET A 202 4.97 6.63 -10.16
C MET A 202 6.43 7.01 -10.32
N TYR A 203 7.31 6.49 -9.45
CA TYR A 203 8.76 6.61 -9.64
C TYR A 203 9.20 5.96 -10.95
N PHE A 204 8.85 4.69 -11.16
CA PHE A 204 9.22 3.99 -12.40
C PHE A 204 8.59 4.59 -13.63
N LEU A 205 7.35 5.08 -13.54
CA LEU A 205 6.71 5.78 -14.65
C LEU A 205 7.49 7.03 -15.06
N GLN A 206 8.00 7.80 -14.10
CA GLN A 206 8.88 8.95 -14.39
C GLN A 206 10.25 8.51 -14.92
N VAL A 207 10.82 7.42 -14.39
CA VAL A 207 12.10 6.86 -14.86
C VAL A 207 12.04 6.43 -16.33
N VAL A 208 10.94 5.80 -16.76
CA VAL A 208 10.72 5.45 -18.18
C VAL A 208 10.33 6.67 -19.04
N GLY A 209 10.43 7.87 -18.48
CA GLY A 209 10.39 9.16 -19.15
C GLY A 209 9.02 9.82 -19.24
N GLU A 210 8.01 9.37 -18.49
CA GLU A 210 6.76 10.12 -18.40
C GLU A 210 7.07 11.50 -17.78
N PRO A 211 6.60 12.63 -18.36
CA PRO A 211 6.96 13.98 -17.93
C PRO A 211 6.22 14.39 -16.65
N LEU A 212 6.34 13.57 -15.62
CA LEU A 212 5.91 13.86 -14.27
C LEU A 212 6.89 14.89 -13.67
N ARG A 213 6.36 15.84 -12.90
CA ARG A 213 7.16 16.84 -12.18
C ARG A 213 7.32 16.43 -10.72
N LEU A 214 7.64 15.15 -10.47
CA LEU A 214 7.82 14.63 -9.13
C LEU A 214 9.30 14.65 -8.77
N GLU A 215 9.63 15.38 -7.70
CA GLU A 215 10.96 15.42 -7.14
C GLU A 215 11.14 14.24 -6.16
N PHE A 216 11.77 13.16 -6.65
CA PHE A 216 12.09 12.01 -5.82
C PHE A 216 13.40 12.24 -5.06
N SER A 217 13.45 11.77 -3.81
CA SER A 217 14.65 11.74 -2.98
C SER A 217 14.80 10.40 -2.25
N LYS A 218 15.98 10.15 -1.67
CA LYS A 218 16.25 8.98 -0.83
C LYS A 218 15.34 8.98 0.39
N GLY A 219 14.35 8.09 0.42
CA GLY A 219 13.43 7.89 1.54
C GLY A 219 13.70 6.61 2.34
N ARG A 220 13.02 6.45 3.49
CA ARG A 220 13.16 5.26 4.36
C ARG A 220 12.87 3.95 3.61
N TYR A 221 11.81 3.93 2.81
CA TYR A 221 11.36 2.76 2.05
C TYR A 221 11.74 2.85 0.57
N GLY A 222 12.90 3.45 0.24
CA GLY A 222 13.32 3.71 -1.14
C GLY A 222 12.92 5.11 -1.64
N PRO A 223 12.95 5.37 -2.96
CA PRO A 223 12.64 6.68 -3.55
C PRO A 223 11.27 7.23 -3.15
N TYR A 224 11.20 8.50 -2.79
CA TYR A 224 9.97 9.12 -2.29
C TYR A 224 9.81 10.56 -2.80
N ALA A 225 8.59 10.90 -3.22
CA ALA A 225 8.22 12.27 -3.60
C ALA A 225 7.06 12.79 -2.73
N ASP A 226 7.29 13.86 -1.97
CA ASP A 226 6.22 14.53 -1.21
C ASP A 226 5.16 15.16 -2.14
N GLY A 227 5.57 15.53 -3.36
CA GLY A 227 4.64 15.97 -4.40
C GLY A 227 3.53 14.97 -4.69
N LEU A 228 3.84 13.67 -4.71
CA LEU A 228 2.85 12.63 -4.97
C LEU A 228 1.87 12.47 -3.80
N ARG A 229 2.33 12.68 -2.55
CA ARG A 229 1.45 12.71 -1.38
C ARG A 229 0.34 13.75 -1.53
N ARG A 230 0.71 14.94 -2.02
CA ARG A 230 -0.25 16.03 -2.29
C ARG A 230 -1.22 15.67 -3.41
N VAL A 231 -0.73 15.02 -4.47
CA VAL A 231 -1.58 14.51 -5.57
C VAL A 231 -2.59 13.51 -5.03
N LEU A 232 -2.16 12.50 -4.26
CA LEU A 232 -3.06 11.50 -3.66
C LEU A 232 -4.12 12.15 -2.77
N SER A 233 -3.71 13.11 -1.92
CA SER A 233 -4.65 13.87 -1.10
C SER A 233 -5.67 14.68 -1.91
N LEU A 234 -5.28 15.22 -3.06
CA LEU A 234 -6.15 15.99 -3.94
C LEU A 234 -7.15 15.12 -4.70
N VAL A 235 -6.75 13.92 -5.12
CA VAL A 235 -7.61 13.02 -5.91
C VAL A 235 -8.44 12.05 -5.05
N GLU A 236 -8.14 11.95 -3.76
CA GLU A 236 -8.92 11.17 -2.80
C GLU A 236 -10.37 11.67 -2.70
N GLY A 237 -11.32 10.74 -2.76
CA GLY A 237 -12.76 11.02 -2.78
C GLY A 237 -13.29 11.49 -4.15
N HIS A 238 -12.41 11.74 -5.12
CA HIS A 238 -12.78 12.17 -6.48
C HIS A 238 -12.50 11.11 -7.54
N PHE A 239 -11.28 10.55 -7.49
CA PHE A 239 -10.81 9.51 -8.40
C PHE A 239 -10.33 8.25 -7.68
N LEU A 240 -9.83 8.39 -6.46
CA LEU A 240 -9.36 7.29 -5.62
C LEU A 240 -10.15 7.24 -4.31
N THR A 241 -10.08 6.09 -3.65
CA THR A 241 -10.48 5.91 -2.24
C THR A 241 -9.41 5.10 -1.51
N GLY A 242 -9.33 5.28 -0.20
CA GLY A 242 -8.44 4.50 0.68
C GLY A 242 -7.17 5.24 1.07
N TYR A 243 -6.92 6.45 0.56
CA TYR A 243 -5.81 7.28 1.03
C TYR A 243 -6.16 8.04 2.32
N GLY A 244 -7.45 8.38 2.50
CA GLY A 244 -7.95 9.11 3.66
C GLY A 244 -7.30 10.48 3.80
N ASP A 245 -6.82 10.81 5.00
CA ASP A 245 -6.16 12.08 5.33
C ASP A 245 -4.62 12.03 5.30
N GLY A 246 -4.06 10.89 4.88
CA GLY A 246 -2.62 10.68 4.78
C GLY A 246 -1.88 10.73 6.13
N SER A 247 -2.57 10.45 7.24
CA SER A 247 -1.98 10.37 8.59
C SER A 247 -1.63 8.96 9.05
N SER A 248 -2.14 7.93 8.39
CA SER A 248 -1.86 6.52 8.70
C SER A 248 -0.36 6.23 8.65
N ARG A 249 0.12 5.38 9.58
CA ARG A 249 1.49 4.88 9.51
C ARG A 249 1.66 4.04 8.26
N VAL A 250 2.85 4.05 7.67
CA VAL A 250 3.11 3.40 6.38
C VAL A 250 2.74 1.91 6.39
N LEU A 251 3.04 1.18 7.47
CA LEU A 251 2.73 -0.25 7.60
C LEU A 251 1.29 -0.54 7.99
N GLU A 252 0.53 0.48 8.39
CA GLU A 252 -0.89 0.40 8.76
C GLU A 252 -1.77 1.07 7.69
N ALA A 253 -1.17 1.47 6.56
CA ALA A 253 -1.86 2.21 5.52
C ALA A 253 -2.83 1.29 4.78
N THR A 254 -4.03 1.79 4.54
CA THR A 254 -5.06 1.04 3.81
C THR A 254 -4.77 0.98 2.32
N SER A 255 -5.25 -0.10 1.69
CA SER A 255 -5.19 -0.25 0.24
C SER A 255 -5.98 0.85 -0.46
N ILE A 256 -5.35 1.49 -1.44
CA ILE A 256 -5.89 2.57 -2.26
C ILE A 256 -6.40 1.96 -3.55
N ARG A 257 -7.63 2.31 -3.92
CA ARG A 257 -8.29 1.79 -5.12
C ARG A 257 -8.86 2.93 -5.97
N PRO A 258 -8.79 2.82 -7.31
CA PRO A 258 -9.53 3.72 -8.18
C PRO A 258 -11.04 3.55 -8.02
N LEU A 259 -11.77 4.66 -8.07
CA LEU A 259 -13.22 4.63 -8.22
C LEU A 259 -13.58 4.18 -9.64
N PRO A 260 -14.64 3.37 -9.84
CA PRO A 260 -14.97 2.82 -11.16
C PRO A 260 -15.09 3.86 -12.28
N ALA A 261 -15.77 4.99 -12.00
CA ALA A 261 -15.93 6.08 -12.96
C ALA A 261 -14.60 6.73 -13.37
N ALA A 262 -13.62 6.76 -12.45
CA ALA A 262 -12.32 7.36 -12.69
C ALA A 262 -11.48 6.52 -13.68
N GLY A 263 -11.63 5.19 -13.66
CA GLY A 263 -10.97 4.31 -14.63
C GLY A 263 -11.44 4.55 -16.07
N VAL A 264 -12.76 4.72 -16.26
CA VAL A 264 -13.33 5.06 -17.58
C VAL A 264 -12.83 6.41 -18.06
N GLU A 265 -12.82 7.42 -17.18
CA GLU A 265 -12.33 8.76 -17.50
C GLU A 265 -10.82 8.77 -17.83
N ALA A 266 -10.01 8.07 -17.05
CA ALA A 266 -8.58 7.90 -17.30
C ALA A 266 -8.32 7.23 -18.66
N SER A 267 -9.08 6.18 -18.99
CA SER A 267 -8.95 5.48 -20.27
C SER A 267 -9.17 6.41 -21.47
N ARG A 268 -10.22 7.25 -21.43
CA ARG A 268 -10.51 8.25 -22.48
C ARG A 268 -9.40 9.27 -22.65
N VAL A 269 -8.84 9.78 -21.55
CA VAL A 269 -7.69 10.70 -21.62
C VAL A 269 -6.50 10.01 -22.28
N LEU A 270 -6.24 8.75 -21.93
CA LEU A 270 -5.11 7.99 -22.46
C LEU A 270 -5.27 7.55 -23.92
N ASP A 271 -6.50 7.50 -24.47
CA ASP A 271 -6.72 7.19 -25.91
C ASP A 271 -5.98 8.18 -26.81
N CYS A 272 -5.91 9.45 -26.39
CA CYS A 272 -5.18 10.49 -27.11
C CYS A 272 -3.68 10.54 -26.78
N HIS A 273 -3.17 9.66 -25.90
CA HIS A 273 -1.79 9.68 -25.39
C HIS A 273 -1.11 8.30 -25.49
N PRO A 274 -0.85 7.79 -26.71
CA PRO A 274 -0.29 6.46 -26.92
C PRO A 274 1.10 6.26 -26.30
N ALA A 275 1.93 7.31 -26.26
CA ALA A 275 3.25 7.25 -25.62
C ALA A 275 3.15 6.97 -24.11
N THR A 276 2.22 7.63 -23.42
CA THR A 276 1.96 7.38 -21.98
C THR A 276 1.44 5.96 -21.77
N ARG A 277 0.55 5.45 -22.64
CA ARG A 277 0.09 4.04 -22.59
C ARG A 277 1.24 3.05 -22.74
N GLN A 278 2.17 3.32 -23.65
CA GLN A 278 3.36 2.48 -23.84
C GLN A 278 4.24 2.48 -22.58
N ARG A 279 4.50 3.64 -21.99
CA ARG A 279 5.27 3.75 -20.74
C ARG A 279 4.59 3.01 -19.57
N ILE A 280 3.27 3.12 -19.44
CA ILE A 280 2.49 2.35 -18.45
C ILE A 280 2.69 0.85 -18.66
N ALA A 281 2.64 0.36 -19.91
CA ALA A 281 2.86 -1.06 -20.21
C ALA A 281 4.29 -1.51 -19.87
N VAL A 282 5.30 -0.65 -20.10
CA VAL A 282 6.69 -0.94 -19.69
C VAL A 282 6.78 -1.09 -18.16
N VAL A 283 6.18 -0.17 -17.39
CA VAL A 283 6.19 -0.26 -15.92
C VAL A 283 5.43 -1.49 -15.43
N ASP A 284 4.26 -1.78 -15.99
CA ASP A 284 3.45 -2.96 -15.65
C ASP A 284 4.28 -4.26 -15.78
N ASN A 285 4.97 -4.42 -16.93
CA ASN A 285 5.85 -5.56 -17.19
C ASN A 285 7.12 -5.56 -16.32
N LEU A 286 7.71 -4.39 -16.06
CA LEU A 286 8.88 -4.25 -15.18
C LEU A 286 8.56 -4.79 -13.77
N THR A 287 7.38 -4.45 -13.27
CA THR A 287 6.94 -4.81 -11.91
C THR A 287 6.39 -6.23 -11.79
N ASP A 288 6.24 -6.97 -12.89
CA ASP A 288 5.74 -8.35 -12.88
C ASP A 288 6.66 -9.28 -12.06
N GLY A 289 6.11 -9.86 -10.99
CA GLY A 289 6.83 -10.65 -9.99
C GLY A 289 7.38 -9.86 -8.80
N PHE A 290 7.21 -8.53 -8.77
CA PHE A 290 7.63 -7.64 -7.69
C PHE A 290 6.45 -6.92 -7.00
N GLU A 291 5.20 -7.34 -7.22
CA GLU A 291 3.97 -6.62 -6.82
C GLU A 291 3.61 -6.73 -5.32
N SER A 292 4.60 -6.98 -4.48
CA SER A 292 4.51 -6.89 -3.02
C SER A 292 5.20 -5.63 -2.52
N MET A 293 4.87 -5.19 -1.30
CA MET A 293 5.59 -4.10 -0.63
C MET A 293 7.10 -4.34 -0.62
N TYR A 294 7.50 -5.60 -0.36
CA TYR A 294 8.88 -6.06 -0.40
C TYR A 294 9.50 -5.87 -1.79
N GLY A 295 8.84 -6.40 -2.82
CA GLY A 295 9.35 -6.38 -4.19
C GLY A 295 9.46 -4.97 -4.76
N MET A 296 8.43 -4.13 -4.57
CA MET A 296 8.44 -2.75 -5.02
C MET A 296 9.47 -1.90 -4.27
N GLU A 297 9.61 -2.10 -2.96
CA GLU A 297 10.66 -1.46 -2.15
C GLU A 297 12.05 -1.86 -2.63
N LEU A 298 12.29 -3.15 -2.86
CA LEU A 298 13.55 -3.69 -3.36
C LEU A 298 13.90 -3.12 -4.73
N LEU A 299 13.02 -3.32 -5.72
CA LEU A 299 13.26 -2.94 -7.11
C LEU A 299 13.57 -1.45 -7.24
N SER A 300 12.80 -0.60 -6.55
CA SER A 300 13.03 0.85 -6.54
C SER A 300 14.29 1.28 -5.79
N THR A 301 14.68 0.57 -4.72
CA THR A 301 15.92 0.84 -3.98
C THR A 301 17.15 0.50 -4.82
N VAL A 302 17.17 -0.68 -5.44
CA VAL A 302 18.26 -1.15 -6.30
C VAL A 302 18.45 -0.21 -7.49
N HIS A 303 17.36 0.19 -8.15
CA HIS A 303 17.40 1.15 -9.24
C HIS A 303 17.96 2.51 -8.79
N TRP A 304 17.47 3.04 -7.67
CA TRP A 304 17.96 4.31 -7.15
C TRP A 304 19.46 4.30 -6.90
N LEU A 305 19.98 3.25 -6.25
CA LEU A 305 21.41 3.12 -5.99
C LEU A 305 22.21 3.03 -7.28
N ALA A 306 21.76 2.25 -8.27
CA ALA A 306 22.44 2.16 -9.56
C ALA A 306 22.49 3.49 -10.31
N VAL A 307 21.43 4.31 -10.24
CA VAL A 307 21.42 5.63 -10.90
C VAL A 307 22.31 6.66 -10.18
N HIS A 308 22.51 6.51 -8.86
CA HIS A 308 23.27 7.46 -8.05
C HIS A 308 24.70 7.02 -7.73
N ASP A 309 25.06 5.78 -8.04
CA ASP A 309 26.41 5.22 -7.89
C ASP A 309 26.74 4.35 -9.11
N ARG A 310 27.71 4.80 -9.91
CA ARG A 310 28.11 4.12 -11.15
C ARG A 310 28.68 2.72 -10.90
N CYS A 311 29.37 2.51 -9.78
CA CYS A 311 29.87 1.18 -9.43
C CYS A 311 28.71 0.24 -9.11
N ALA A 312 27.66 0.73 -8.45
CA ALA A 312 26.43 -0.03 -8.19
C ALA A 312 25.59 -0.31 -9.46
N ALA A 313 25.74 0.50 -10.51
CA ALA A 313 25.16 0.22 -11.83
C ALA A 313 25.89 -0.92 -12.55
N LEU A 314 27.22 -0.99 -12.40
CA LEU A 314 28.06 -1.94 -13.12
C LEU A 314 28.23 -3.28 -12.38
N ASP A 315 28.17 -3.27 -11.06
CA ASP A 315 28.33 -4.43 -10.18
C ASP A 315 27.21 -4.53 -9.14
N TRP A 316 26.43 -5.61 -9.23
CA TRP A 316 25.33 -5.88 -8.32
C TRP A 316 25.81 -6.12 -6.88
N ARG A 317 27.05 -6.58 -6.66
CA ARG A 317 27.59 -6.79 -5.29
C ARG A 317 27.77 -5.46 -4.58
N ARG A 318 28.30 -4.45 -5.31
CA ARG A 318 28.37 -3.08 -4.81
C ARG A 318 26.98 -2.52 -4.53
N ASN A 319 25.99 -2.84 -5.37
CA ASN A 319 24.60 -2.46 -5.11
C ASN A 319 24.08 -3.09 -3.80
N ALA A 320 24.32 -4.39 -3.58
CA ALA A 320 23.91 -5.11 -2.37
C ALA A 320 24.55 -4.55 -1.10
N GLU A 321 25.84 -4.18 -1.14
CA GLU A 321 26.49 -3.45 -0.04
C GLU A 321 25.75 -2.16 0.30
N LEU A 322 25.46 -1.33 -0.69
CA LEU A 322 24.75 -0.07 -0.50
C LEU A 322 23.29 -0.25 -0.05
N VAL A 323 22.63 -1.35 -0.44
CA VAL A 323 21.30 -1.72 0.06
C VAL A 323 21.34 -1.99 1.56
N ARG A 324 22.35 -2.74 2.04
CA ARG A 324 22.55 -2.98 3.49
C ARG A 324 22.82 -1.68 4.25
N GLU A 325 23.57 -0.75 3.65
CA GLU A 325 23.85 0.55 4.24
C GLU A 325 22.66 1.54 4.20
N TRP A 326 21.59 1.22 3.47
CA TRP A 326 20.46 2.15 3.31
C TRP A 326 19.71 2.40 4.62
N THR A 327 19.40 1.32 5.36
CA THR A 327 18.79 1.33 6.71
C THR A 327 19.00 -0.04 7.38
N PRO A 328 19.05 -0.13 8.72
CA PRO A 328 19.15 -1.43 9.42
C PRO A 328 18.09 -2.46 8.97
N ARG A 329 16.82 -2.04 8.87
CA ARG A 329 15.72 -2.90 8.38
C ARG A 329 16.02 -3.51 7.00
N LYS A 330 16.58 -2.73 6.08
CA LYS A 330 16.87 -3.24 4.72
C LYS A 330 17.98 -4.28 4.74
N ALA A 331 18.99 -4.09 5.59
CA ALA A 331 20.04 -5.09 5.78
C ALA A 331 19.49 -6.42 6.32
N GLU A 332 18.43 -6.38 7.13
CA GLU A 332 17.79 -7.56 7.69
C GLU A 332 16.87 -8.28 6.69
N ILE A 333 16.09 -7.54 5.89
CA ILE A 333 15.05 -8.15 5.05
C ILE A 333 15.50 -8.45 3.61
N PHE A 334 16.47 -7.71 3.06
CA PHE A 334 16.91 -7.90 1.67
C PHE A 334 18.14 -8.80 1.62
N THR A 335 18.03 -9.90 0.89
CA THR A 335 19.15 -10.80 0.62
C THR A 335 19.91 -10.34 -0.63
N ASP A 336 21.18 -10.72 -0.70
CA ASP A 336 22.04 -10.42 -1.86
C ASP A 336 21.49 -11.04 -3.16
N ASP A 337 20.90 -12.23 -3.06
CA ASP A 337 20.25 -12.89 -4.20
C ASP A 337 19.04 -12.11 -4.70
N HIS A 338 18.20 -11.59 -3.80
CA HIS A 338 17.06 -10.75 -4.20
C HIS A 338 17.52 -9.44 -4.83
N VAL A 339 18.58 -8.81 -4.29
CA VAL A 339 19.19 -7.62 -4.91
C VAL A 339 19.72 -7.95 -6.31
N HIS A 340 20.36 -9.10 -6.49
CA HIS A 340 20.84 -9.54 -7.80
C HIS A 340 19.70 -9.70 -8.80
N GLU A 341 18.61 -10.37 -8.43
CA GLU A 341 17.44 -10.56 -9.29
C GLU A 341 16.77 -9.23 -9.68
N ALA A 342 16.60 -8.32 -8.72
CA ALA A 342 16.09 -6.98 -9.01
C ALA A 342 17.03 -6.20 -9.94
N TRP A 343 18.34 -6.33 -9.76
CA TRP A 343 19.34 -5.68 -10.61
C TRP A 343 19.33 -6.24 -12.03
N LEU A 344 19.23 -7.57 -12.20
CA LEU A 344 19.07 -8.21 -13.50
C LEU A 344 17.78 -7.77 -14.18
N ARG A 345 16.67 -7.69 -13.43
CA ARG A 345 15.40 -7.17 -13.93
C ARG A 345 15.55 -5.75 -14.48
N LEU A 346 16.18 -4.85 -13.75
CA LEU A 346 16.38 -3.47 -14.18
C LEU A 346 17.28 -3.36 -15.43
N ARG A 347 18.30 -4.21 -15.55
CA ARG A 347 19.13 -4.31 -16.75
C ARG A 347 18.36 -4.81 -17.96
N ALA A 348 17.48 -5.79 -17.79
CA ALA A 348 16.69 -6.33 -18.90
C ALA A 348 15.72 -5.30 -19.52
N TYR A 349 15.43 -4.21 -18.80
CA TYR A 349 14.62 -3.09 -19.25
C TYR A 349 15.45 -1.84 -19.60
N ASP A 350 16.77 -1.99 -19.72
CA ASP A 350 17.72 -0.91 -20.02
C ASP A 350 17.64 0.30 -19.07
N LEU A 351 17.23 0.06 -17.81
CA LEU A 351 17.09 1.13 -16.80
C LEU A 351 18.38 1.41 -16.03
N ILE A 352 19.37 0.51 -16.10
CA ILE A 352 20.68 0.67 -15.46
C ILE A 352 21.79 0.20 -16.40
N GLU A 353 22.96 0.85 -16.36
CA GLU A 353 24.05 0.62 -17.32
C GLU A 353 24.55 -0.83 -17.34
N GLY A 354 24.74 -1.34 -18.57
CA GLY A 354 25.33 -2.63 -18.87
C GLY A 354 26.83 -2.53 -19.23
N ASN A 355 27.70 -3.23 -18.52
CA ASN A 355 29.04 -3.51 -19.06
C ASN A 355 28.89 -4.56 -20.18
N ALA A 356 29.22 -4.21 -21.42
CA ALA A 356 29.05 -5.06 -22.61
C ALA A 356 29.77 -6.44 -22.52
N LEU A 357 30.65 -6.61 -21.54
CA LEU A 357 31.46 -7.81 -21.29
C LEU A 357 30.84 -8.80 -20.29
N ASN A 358 29.67 -8.52 -19.72
CA ASN A 358 28.91 -9.45 -18.88
C ASN A 358 27.46 -9.53 -19.38
N ARG A 359 27.28 -10.10 -20.57
CA ARG A 359 26.06 -10.87 -20.84
C ARG A 359 26.26 -12.21 -20.12
N PRO A 360 25.54 -12.52 -19.03
CA PRO A 360 25.63 -13.86 -18.48
C PRO A 360 25.07 -14.82 -19.53
N SER A 361 25.90 -15.75 -19.98
CA SER A 361 25.41 -16.99 -20.58
C SER A 361 24.41 -17.58 -19.59
N ARG A 362 23.15 -17.71 -20.02
CA ARG A 362 22.04 -18.29 -19.24
C ARG A 362 22.44 -19.69 -18.76
N ARG A 363 22.94 -19.80 -17.54
CA ARG A 363 22.84 -21.01 -16.72
C ARG A 363 22.08 -20.61 -15.47
N MET A 364 20.84 -21.10 -15.39
CA MET A 364 20.04 -21.09 -14.17
C MET A 364 20.89 -21.63 -13.02
N SER A 365 20.99 -20.84 -11.95
CA SER A 365 21.47 -21.35 -10.67
C SER A 365 20.49 -22.44 -10.20
N GLU A 366 20.95 -23.68 -10.07
CA GLU A 366 20.18 -24.83 -9.56
C GLU A 366 19.93 -24.76 -8.04
N ARG A 367 19.81 -23.55 -7.46
CA ARG A 367 19.67 -23.35 -6.00
C ARG A 367 18.44 -22.52 -5.66
N MET A 368 17.69 -22.99 -4.67
CA MET A 368 16.53 -22.30 -4.12
C MET A 368 16.92 -21.07 -3.29
N PRO A 369 16.08 -20.01 -3.27
CA PRO A 369 16.30 -18.80 -2.48
C PRO A 369 16.43 -19.02 -0.96
N SER A 370 15.92 -20.13 -0.44
CA SER A 370 15.87 -20.47 1.00
C SER A 370 16.99 -21.43 1.47
N GLY A 371 17.84 -21.93 0.57
CA GLY A 371 18.84 -22.96 0.91
C GLY A 371 18.29 -24.39 1.02
N GLY A 372 17.02 -24.61 0.64
CA GLY A 372 16.37 -25.94 0.60
C GLY A 372 16.93 -26.91 -0.44
N LYS A 373 16.57 -28.19 -0.32
CA LYS A 373 17.06 -29.27 -1.21
C LYS A 373 16.30 -29.27 -2.54
N VAL A 374 17.04 -29.18 -3.65
CA VAL A 374 16.49 -29.35 -5.01
C VAL A 374 16.84 -30.72 -5.55
N VAL A 375 15.84 -31.42 -6.06
CA VAL A 375 15.99 -32.68 -6.80
C VAL A 375 15.42 -32.49 -8.19
N THR A 376 16.26 -32.59 -9.21
CA THR A 376 15.80 -32.56 -10.60
C THR A 376 15.91 -33.96 -11.19
N VAL A 377 14.83 -34.44 -11.80
CA VAL A 377 14.80 -35.72 -12.52
C VAL A 377 14.31 -35.52 -13.93
N ARG A 378 14.76 -36.37 -14.84
CA ARG A 378 14.18 -36.50 -16.18
C ARG A 378 13.35 -37.77 -16.22
N VAL A 379 12.13 -37.66 -16.74
CA VAL A 379 11.17 -38.77 -16.79
C VAL A 379 10.40 -38.71 -18.10
N SER A 380 10.03 -39.87 -18.64
CA SER A 380 9.06 -39.90 -19.73
C SER A 380 7.66 -39.58 -19.22
N ARG A 381 6.77 -39.16 -20.13
CA ARG A 381 5.36 -38.89 -19.76
C ARG A 381 4.65 -40.10 -19.13
N ALA A 382 5.00 -41.31 -19.55
CA ALA A 382 4.44 -42.56 -19.01
C ALA A 382 4.92 -42.86 -17.58
N GLU A 383 6.13 -42.43 -17.22
CA GLU A 383 6.74 -42.71 -15.90
C GLU A 383 6.46 -41.63 -14.87
N LEU A 384 6.00 -40.44 -15.30
CA LEU A 384 5.80 -39.27 -14.45
C LEU A 384 4.96 -39.59 -13.21
N GLY A 385 3.84 -40.29 -13.38
CA GLY A 385 2.93 -40.62 -12.29
C GLY A 385 3.59 -41.45 -11.20
N ALA A 386 4.18 -42.59 -11.56
CA ALA A 386 4.84 -43.49 -10.61
C ALA A 386 6.03 -42.80 -9.90
N ARG A 387 6.82 -42.01 -10.64
CA ARG A 387 7.97 -41.30 -10.08
C ARG A 387 7.57 -40.15 -9.17
N LEU A 388 6.48 -39.46 -9.46
CA LEU A 388 5.92 -38.42 -8.60
C LEU A 388 5.44 -39.01 -7.26
N ILE A 389 4.67 -40.10 -7.28
CA ILE A 389 4.20 -40.78 -6.06
C ILE A 389 5.38 -41.23 -5.21
N GLN A 390 6.36 -41.87 -5.84
CA GLN A 390 7.57 -42.32 -5.16
C GLN A 390 8.31 -41.13 -4.51
N ALA A 391 8.49 -40.03 -5.25
CA ALA A 391 9.19 -38.85 -4.76
C ALA A 391 8.45 -38.19 -3.58
N ILE A 392 7.11 -38.15 -3.60
CA ILE A 392 6.31 -37.65 -2.47
C ILE A 392 6.54 -38.54 -1.23
N ARG A 393 6.43 -39.87 -1.37
CA ARG A 393 6.64 -40.82 -0.27
C ARG A 393 8.06 -40.76 0.31
N GLU A 394 9.08 -40.59 -0.55
CA GLU A 394 10.49 -40.52 -0.14
C GLU A 394 10.91 -39.16 0.45
N SER A 395 10.11 -38.10 0.25
CA SER A 395 10.45 -36.76 0.71
C SER A 395 10.41 -36.60 2.23
N ALA A 396 9.67 -37.48 2.93
CA ALA A 396 9.48 -37.47 4.38
C ALA A 396 8.86 -36.18 4.96
N PHE A 397 8.22 -35.35 4.14
CA PHE A 397 7.42 -34.21 4.60
C PHE A 397 6.00 -34.64 4.96
N PRO A 398 5.36 -34.03 5.98
CA PRO A 398 3.92 -34.22 6.23
C PRO A 398 3.12 -33.89 4.97
N ILE A 399 2.15 -34.72 4.61
CA ILE A 399 1.33 -34.48 3.40
C ILE A 399 0.55 -33.16 3.47
N SER A 400 0.29 -32.65 4.68
CA SER A 400 -0.24 -31.30 4.90
C SER A 400 0.65 -30.19 4.34
N ASP A 401 1.95 -30.42 4.21
CA ASP A 401 2.95 -29.40 3.86
C ASP A 401 3.50 -29.57 2.44
N VAL A 402 2.93 -30.53 1.70
CA VAL A 402 3.31 -30.88 0.33
C VAL A 402 2.34 -30.24 -0.66
N ALA A 403 2.89 -29.62 -1.70
CA ALA A 403 2.13 -29.19 -2.88
C ALA A 403 2.68 -29.79 -4.18
N VAL A 404 1.78 -30.17 -5.08
CA VAL A 404 2.08 -30.47 -6.47
C VAL A 404 1.58 -29.31 -7.33
N ILE A 405 2.52 -28.59 -7.95
CA ILE A 405 2.23 -27.41 -8.76
C ILE A 405 2.38 -27.77 -10.24
N THR A 406 1.32 -27.63 -11.02
CA THR A 406 1.32 -27.99 -12.46
C THR A 406 1.23 -26.78 -13.38
N ALA A 407 1.63 -26.94 -14.64
CA ALA A 407 1.50 -25.88 -15.64
C ALA A 407 0.03 -25.65 -16.03
N THR A 408 -0.76 -26.73 -16.16
CA THR A 408 -2.14 -26.69 -16.65
C THR A 408 -3.16 -27.31 -15.69
N ARG A 409 -4.44 -26.95 -15.85
CA ARG A 409 -5.54 -27.55 -15.09
C ARG A 409 -5.70 -29.05 -15.40
N GLY A 410 -5.61 -29.43 -16.67
CA GLY A 410 -5.71 -30.85 -17.05
C GLY A 410 -4.64 -31.73 -16.39
N GLU A 411 -3.41 -31.22 -16.25
CA GLU A 411 -2.38 -31.93 -15.49
C GLU A 411 -2.66 -31.98 -13.98
N SER A 412 -3.23 -30.91 -13.42
CA SER A 412 -3.66 -30.89 -12.02
C SER A 412 -4.71 -31.97 -11.77
N ASP A 413 -5.72 -32.05 -12.61
CA ASP A 413 -6.82 -33.01 -12.49
C ASP A 413 -6.32 -34.45 -12.66
N TYR A 414 -5.43 -34.68 -13.64
CA TYR A 414 -4.80 -35.98 -13.86
C TYR A 414 -3.96 -36.43 -12.66
N ILE A 415 -3.11 -35.56 -12.11
CA ILE A 415 -2.30 -35.88 -10.93
C ILE A 415 -3.18 -36.13 -9.71
N GLN A 416 -4.27 -35.37 -9.56
CA GLN A 416 -5.20 -35.56 -8.46
C GLN A 416 -5.83 -36.96 -8.50
N GLN A 417 -6.34 -37.38 -9.66
CA GLN A 417 -6.87 -38.74 -9.86
C GLN A 417 -5.83 -39.83 -9.58
N LEU A 418 -4.58 -39.60 -9.95
CA LEU A 418 -3.48 -40.54 -9.76
C LEU A 418 -3.09 -40.69 -8.29
N LEU A 419 -3.08 -39.59 -7.52
CA LEU A 419 -2.82 -39.63 -6.08
C LEU A 419 -4.00 -40.26 -5.31
N ASP A 420 -5.24 -39.94 -5.70
CA ASP A 420 -6.44 -40.50 -5.10
C ASP A 420 -6.51 -42.03 -5.32
N ALA A 421 -6.10 -42.52 -6.49
CA ALA A 421 -6.04 -43.95 -6.80
C ALA A 421 -5.00 -44.73 -5.95
N GLU A 422 -4.01 -44.03 -5.39
CA GLU A 422 -2.97 -44.56 -4.51
C GLU A 422 -3.27 -44.27 -3.02
N GLU A 423 -4.52 -43.90 -2.72
CA GLU A 423 -5.00 -43.57 -1.37
C GLU A 423 -4.22 -42.43 -0.68
N ILE A 424 -3.63 -41.52 -1.46
CA ILE A 424 -2.98 -40.31 -0.96
C ILE A 424 -4.02 -39.18 -0.97
N PRO A 425 -4.46 -38.66 0.20
CA PRO A 425 -5.47 -37.62 0.24
C PRO A 425 -5.02 -36.36 -0.50
N THR A 426 -5.87 -35.83 -1.38
CA THR A 426 -5.59 -34.61 -2.14
C THR A 426 -6.57 -33.48 -1.82
N ARG A 427 -6.12 -32.24 -2.01
CA ARG A 427 -6.96 -31.04 -1.98
C ARG A 427 -6.61 -30.13 -3.15
N SER A 428 -7.62 -29.70 -3.89
CA SER A 428 -7.42 -28.74 -4.98
C SER A 428 -7.05 -27.36 -4.43
N LEU A 429 -6.01 -26.72 -5.00
CA LEU A 429 -5.68 -25.32 -4.73
C LEU A 429 -6.74 -24.34 -5.26
N GLU A 430 -7.70 -24.79 -6.07
CA GLU A 430 -8.84 -23.94 -6.47
C GLU A 430 -9.81 -23.71 -5.30
N GLU A 431 -9.84 -24.64 -4.34
CA GLU A 431 -10.74 -24.66 -3.18
C GLU A 431 -9.99 -24.53 -1.84
N PHE A 432 -8.74 -24.07 -1.89
CA PHE A 432 -7.88 -23.94 -0.73
C PHE A 432 -8.08 -22.57 -0.06
N ASP A 433 -8.53 -22.60 1.20
CA ASP A 433 -8.85 -21.43 2.03
C ASP A 433 -7.74 -21.08 3.04
N GLY A 434 -6.58 -21.75 2.97
CA GLY A 434 -5.47 -21.58 3.91
C GLY A 434 -5.50 -22.54 5.10
N THR A 435 -6.47 -23.46 5.19
CA THR A 435 -6.49 -24.49 6.23
C THR A 435 -5.50 -25.62 5.94
N TRP A 436 -4.62 -25.92 6.90
CA TRP A 436 -3.65 -27.01 6.79
C TRP A 436 -4.33 -28.36 7.07
N LEU A 437 -5.10 -28.83 6.09
CA LEU A 437 -5.68 -30.19 6.07
C LEU A 437 -4.59 -31.21 5.76
N ASP A 438 -4.72 -32.43 6.30
CA ASP A 438 -3.80 -33.56 6.11
C ASP A 438 -3.98 -34.20 4.72
N ALA A 439 -3.67 -33.41 3.69
CA ALA A 439 -3.82 -33.73 2.28
C ALA A 439 -2.82 -32.95 1.43
N VAL A 440 -2.35 -33.57 0.33
CA VAL A 440 -1.47 -32.96 -0.67
C VAL A 440 -2.22 -31.90 -1.45
N LYS A 441 -1.65 -30.70 -1.55
CA LYS A 441 -2.27 -29.59 -2.30
C LYS A 441 -1.91 -29.68 -3.77
N VAL A 442 -2.89 -29.86 -4.64
CA VAL A 442 -2.65 -30.00 -6.09
C VAL A 442 -3.25 -28.80 -6.82
N GLY A 443 -2.48 -28.15 -7.68
CA GLY A 443 -3.03 -27.07 -8.49
C GLY A 443 -2.05 -26.37 -9.42
N THR A 444 -2.58 -25.45 -10.21
CA THR A 444 -1.77 -24.76 -11.21
C THR A 444 -0.81 -23.73 -10.59
N VAL A 445 0.26 -23.41 -11.31
CA VAL A 445 1.18 -22.29 -11.00
C VAL A 445 0.43 -21.00 -10.66
N ARG A 446 -0.65 -20.69 -11.41
CA ARG A 446 -1.47 -19.49 -11.18
C ARG A 446 -2.15 -19.51 -9.81
N ARG A 447 -2.61 -20.67 -9.34
CA ARG A 447 -3.30 -20.83 -8.05
C ARG A 447 -2.35 -20.91 -6.87
N ALA A 448 -1.14 -21.39 -7.10
CA ALA A 448 -0.11 -21.43 -6.06
C ALA A 448 0.53 -20.05 -5.77
N LYS A 449 0.29 -19.02 -6.61
CA LYS A 449 0.87 -17.68 -6.43
C LYS A 449 0.49 -17.09 -5.06
N GLY A 450 1.49 -16.67 -4.29
CA GLY A 450 1.30 -16.06 -2.96
C GLY A 450 1.16 -17.07 -1.82
N LEU A 451 1.22 -18.37 -2.10
CA LEU A 451 1.25 -19.45 -1.10
C LEU A 451 2.67 -19.98 -0.91
N GLU A 452 2.98 -20.55 0.24
CA GLU A 452 4.27 -21.19 0.51
C GLU A 452 4.05 -22.58 1.11
N PHE A 453 4.88 -23.54 0.69
CA PHE A 453 4.82 -24.94 1.10
C PHE A 453 6.20 -25.41 1.54
N ALA A 454 6.27 -26.34 2.49
CA ALA A 454 7.55 -26.92 2.90
C ALA A 454 8.19 -27.68 1.73
N ALA A 455 7.37 -28.46 1.01
CA ALA A 455 7.80 -29.23 -0.16
C ALA A 455 6.93 -28.95 -1.40
N VAL A 456 7.57 -28.65 -2.54
CA VAL A 456 6.90 -28.50 -3.83
C VAL A 456 7.39 -29.55 -4.82
N PHE A 457 6.44 -30.14 -5.55
CA PHE A 457 6.70 -31.04 -6.67
C PHE A 457 6.16 -30.40 -7.94
N HIS A 458 7.03 -30.21 -8.93
CA HIS A 458 6.69 -29.49 -10.16
C HIS A 458 7.09 -30.29 -11.39
N PRO A 459 6.12 -30.94 -12.07
CA PRO A 459 6.33 -31.43 -13.43
C PRO A 459 6.38 -30.24 -14.41
N THR A 460 7.39 -30.24 -15.28
CA THR A 460 7.59 -29.22 -16.29
C THR A 460 8.01 -29.86 -17.63
N PRO A 461 7.46 -29.43 -18.78
CA PRO A 461 7.85 -29.98 -20.07
C PRO A 461 9.33 -29.69 -20.37
N ALA A 462 10.02 -30.63 -21.03
CA ALA A 462 11.33 -30.37 -21.60
C ALA A 462 11.23 -29.28 -22.69
N HIS A 463 12.20 -28.38 -22.73
CA HIS A 463 12.33 -27.39 -23.81
C HIS A 463 13.75 -27.38 -24.37
N GLY A 464 13.92 -27.05 -25.65
CA GLY A 464 15.23 -26.84 -26.26
C GLY A 464 15.95 -25.58 -25.73
N PRO A 465 17.22 -25.37 -26.09
CA PRO A 465 17.94 -24.13 -25.76
C PRO A 465 17.24 -22.94 -26.43
N VAL A 466 16.80 -21.96 -25.64
CA VAL A 466 15.99 -20.80 -26.08
C VAL A 466 16.62 -20.03 -27.25
N ASP A 467 17.93 -20.10 -27.39
CA ASP A 467 18.73 -19.40 -28.41
C ASP A 467 18.70 -20.11 -29.79
N GLN A 468 18.11 -21.30 -29.87
CA GLN A 468 17.98 -22.12 -31.08
C GLN A 468 16.52 -22.34 -31.49
N LEU A 469 15.57 -21.72 -30.79
CA LEU A 469 14.13 -21.89 -30.99
C LEU A 469 13.55 -20.77 -31.88
N SER A 470 12.53 -21.11 -32.68
CA SER A 470 11.75 -20.12 -33.43
C SER A 470 11.01 -19.15 -32.49
N SER A 471 10.49 -18.04 -33.02
CA SER A 471 9.82 -17.01 -32.19
C SER A 471 8.65 -17.55 -31.37
N GLU A 472 7.91 -18.53 -31.89
CA GLU A 472 6.76 -19.15 -31.21
C GLU A 472 7.21 -20.15 -30.14
N GLU A 473 8.20 -20.98 -30.47
CA GLU A 473 8.82 -21.93 -29.53
C GLU A 473 9.56 -21.19 -28.40
N ARG A 474 10.08 -20.00 -28.68
CA ARG A 474 10.72 -19.12 -27.69
C ARG A 474 9.71 -18.62 -26.66
N SER A 475 8.54 -18.14 -27.10
CA SER A 475 7.48 -17.70 -26.19
C SER A 475 6.95 -18.84 -25.33
N ALA A 476 6.84 -20.05 -25.89
CA ALA A 476 6.46 -21.25 -25.13
C ALA A 476 7.53 -21.64 -24.10
N ALA A 477 8.82 -21.64 -24.49
CA ALA A 477 9.93 -21.92 -23.57
C ALA A 477 10.06 -20.88 -22.46
N GLU A 478 9.83 -19.61 -22.76
CA GLU A 478 9.81 -18.53 -21.77
C GLU A 478 8.64 -18.65 -20.79
N LEU A 479 7.47 -19.07 -21.28
CA LEU A 479 6.31 -19.38 -20.42
C LEU A 479 6.61 -20.56 -19.48
N ILE A 480 7.23 -21.63 -19.99
CA ILE A 480 7.65 -22.80 -19.20
C ILE A 480 8.66 -22.39 -18.13
N GLN A 481 9.66 -21.56 -18.47
CA GLN A 481 10.64 -21.04 -17.52
C GLN A 481 9.99 -20.16 -16.44
N ARG A 482 9.07 -19.27 -16.82
CA ARG A 482 8.33 -18.42 -15.87
C ARG A 482 7.48 -19.27 -14.93
N GLN A 483 6.85 -20.31 -15.43
CA GLN A 483 6.05 -21.24 -14.64
C GLN A 483 6.90 -22.03 -13.64
N ALA A 484 8.05 -22.54 -14.08
CA ALA A 484 9.01 -23.22 -13.23
C ALA A 484 9.56 -22.31 -12.12
N LEU A 485 9.85 -21.04 -12.44
CA LEU A 485 10.31 -20.07 -11.46
C LEU A 485 9.24 -19.79 -10.38
N VAL A 486 7.98 -19.63 -10.80
CA VAL A 486 6.90 -19.43 -9.83
C VAL A 486 6.80 -20.65 -8.92
N ALA A 487 6.79 -21.87 -9.46
CA ALA A 487 6.75 -23.10 -8.66
C ALA A 487 7.96 -23.21 -7.70
N MET A 488 9.16 -22.88 -8.16
CA MET A 488 10.38 -22.82 -7.34
C MET A 488 10.20 -21.89 -6.13
N THR A 489 9.67 -20.69 -6.35
CA THR A 489 9.49 -19.71 -5.26
C THR A 489 8.37 -20.07 -4.27
N ARG A 490 7.59 -21.13 -4.53
CA ARG A 490 6.57 -21.59 -3.58
C ARG A 490 7.11 -22.64 -2.61
N ALA A 491 8.28 -23.23 -2.88
CA ALA A 491 8.90 -24.18 -1.96
C ALA A 491 9.80 -23.47 -0.95
N ARG A 492 9.73 -23.91 0.30
CA ARG A 492 10.55 -23.40 1.40
C ARG A 492 11.75 -24.31 1.67
N ASP A 493 11.54 -25.61 1.78
CA ASP A 493 12.56 -26.54 2.29
C ASP A 493 12.97 -27.60 1.25
N TYR A 494 12.05 -28.00 0.37
CA TYR A 494 12.28 -29.04 -0.63
C TYR A 494 11.58 -28.73 -1.96
N LEU A 495 12.30 -28.91 -3.06
CA LEU A 495 11.75 -28.78 -4.40
C LEU A 495 12.16 -29.98 -5.25
N TRP A 496 11.16 -30.64 -5.82
CA TRP A 496 11.34 -31.69 -6.79
C TRP A 496 10.84 -31.22 -8.16
N ILE A 497 11.70 -31.26 -9.17
CA ILE A 497 11.37 -30.90 -10.55
C ILE A 497 11.47 -32.14 -11.41
N ALA A 498 10.38 -32.50 -12.08
CA ALA A 498 10.40 -33.49 -13.14
C ALA A 498 10.39 -32.79 -14.49
N VAL A 499 11.51 -32.88 -15.21
CA VAL A 499 11.57 -32.50 -16.62
C VAL A 499 10.98 -33.64 -17.43
N VAL A 500 9.80 -33.41 -18.00
CA VAL A 500 9.02 -34.41 -18.74
C VAL A 500 9.45 -34.40 -20.21
N GLU A 501 10.06 -35.49 -20.64
CA GLU A 501 10.41 -35.74 -22.04
C GLU A 501 9.23 -36.47 -22.73
N GLU A 502 8.96 -36.13 -23.99
CA GLU A 502 7.88 -36.76 -24.79
C GLU A 502 8.13 -38.24 -25.07
#